data_AF-A0A8T7HP51-F1
#
_entry.id   AF-A0A8T7HP51-F1
#
_cell.length_a   1.000
_cell.length_b   1.000
_cell.length_c   1.000
_cell.angle_alpha   90.00
_cell.angle_beta   90.00
_cell.angle_gamma   90.00
#
_symmetry.space_group_name_H-M   'P 1'
#
loop_
_entity.id
_entity.type
_entity.pdbx_description
1 polymer ?
#
loop_
_entity_poly.entity_id
_entity_poly.type
_entity_poly.pdbx_seq_one_letter_code
_entity_poly.pdbx_strand_id
1 'polypeptide(L)'
;IKKIPEKKLTKKGAHVFEYNKSFAHAKVYWNDKHELLISSYNLDIFERNFESAIYLRNKRIAGKLKEFFIQDEKVSSLKYNKKLA
;
A
#
# COMPACT_ATOMS: atom_id res chain seq x y z
N ILE A 1 17.56 3.20 -3.87
CA ILE A 1 16.38 3.27 -4.79
C ILE A 1 15.63 4.60 -4.58
N LYS A 2 15.29 5.37 -5.64
CA LYS A 2 14.59 6.69 -5.53
C LYS A 2 13.08 6.52 -5.37
N LYS A 3 12.43 7.37 -4.56
CA LYS A 3 10.95 7.48 -4.45
C LYS A 3 10.33 7.46 -5.85
N ILE A 4 9.43 6.52 -6.10
CA ILE A 4 8.69 6.44 -7.37
C ILE A 4 7.59 7.51 -7.32
N PRO A 5 7.57 8.49 -8.24
CA PRO A 5 6.50 9.48 -8.28
C PRO A 5 5.14 8.80 -8.47
N GLU A 6 4.13 9.29 -7.78
CA GLU A 6 2.76 8.78 -7.81
C GLU A 6 2.22 8.77 -9.25
N LYS A 7 2.59 9.78 -10.05
CA LYS A 7 2.30 9.87 -11.50
C LYS A 7 2.87 8.73 -12.34
N LYS A 8 3.98 8.10 -11.92
CA LYS A 8 4.54 6.93 -12.64
C LYS A 8 3.76 5.66 -12.31
N LEU A 9 3.28 5.52 -11.06
CA LEU A 9 2.45 4.40 -10.63
C LEU A 9 1.11 4.40 -11.38
N THR A 10 0.48 5.57 -11.49
CA THR A 10 -0.82 5.72 -12.16
C THR A 10 -0.74 5.47 -13.66
N LYS A 11 0.37 5.89 -14.31
CA LYS A 11 0.66 5.53 -15.72
C LYS A 11 0.75 4.02 -15.96
N LYS A 12 1.07 3.24 -14.92
CA LYS A 12 1.14 1.77 -14.95
C LYS A 12 -0.16 1.08 -14.50
N GLY A 13 -1.22 1.85 -14.27
CA GLY A 13 -2.54 1.33 -13.88
C GLY A 13 -2.73 1.18 -12.37
N ALA A 14 -1.81 1.67 -11.54
CA ALA A 14 -2.01 1.65 -10.09
C ALA A 14 -3.05 2.70 -9.67
N HIS A 15 -3.93 2.33 -8.75
CA HIS A 15 -4.80 3.28 -8.06
C HIS A 15 -4.06 3.86 -6.85
N VAL A 16 -4.02 5.19 -6.76
CA VAL A 16 -3.34 5.89 -5.66
C VAL A 16 -4.38 6.69 -4.89
N PHE A 17 -4.50 6.38 -3.60
CA PHE A 17 -5.45 7.00 -2.69
C PHE A 17 -4.72 7.92 -1.72
N GLU A 18 -5.34 9.04 -1.39
CA GLU A 18 -4.94 9.92 -0.30
C GLU A 18 -5.89 9.70 0.88
N TYR A 19 -5.33 9.22 1.99
CA TYR A 19 -6.08 8.90 3.19
C TYR A 19 -6.38 10.17 3.99
N ASN A 20 -7.66 10.45 4.25
CA ASN A 20 -8.10 11.74 4.80
C ASN A 20 -8.62 11.69 6.24
N LYS A 21 -8.66 10.52 6.88
CA LYS A 21 -9.25 10.36 8.22
C LYS A 21 -8.27 10.71 9.35
N SER A 22 -7.03 10.27 9.27
CA SER A 22 -5.99 10.48 10.29
C SER A 22 -4.60 10.23 9.73
N PHE A 23 -3.59 10.13 10.59
CA PHE A 23 -2.25 9.70 10.18
C PHE A 23 -2.23 8.21 9.81
N ALA A 24 -1.80 7.89 8.58
CA ALA A 24 -1.58 6.52 8.11
C ALA A 24 -0.09 6.17 8.23
N HIS A 25 0.25 5.28 9.17
CA HIS A 25 1.65 4.89 9.44
C HIS A 25 1.96 3.41 9.17
N ALA A 26 0.94 2.62 8.86
CA ALA A 26 1.10 1.19 8.59
C ALA A 26 1.83 0.95 7.27
N LYS A 27 2.73 -0.05 7.24
CA LYS A 27 3.49 -0.47 6.07
C LYS A 27 3.24 -1.96 5.87
N VAL A 28 2.23 -2.25 5.06
CA VAL A 28 1.76 -3.61 4.83
C VAL A 28 1.54 -3.79 3.34
N TYR A 29 2.00 -4.92 2.82
CA TYR A 29 1.84 -5.32 1.43
C TYR A 29 1.22 -6.71 1.39
N TRP A 30 0.25 -6.93 0.51
CA TRP A 30 -0.35 -8.24 0.32
C TRP A 30 -0.81 -8.44 -1.12
N ASN A 31 -1.09 -9.69 -1.49
CA ASN A 31 -1.61 -10.03 -2.81
C ASN A 31 -2.74 -11.09 -2.74
N ASP A 32 -3.33 -11.38 -3.89
CA ASP A 32 -4.44 -12.35 -4.01
C ASP A 32 -4.02 -13.79 -3.71
N LYS A 33 -2.71 -14.09 -3.70
CA LYS A 33 -2.15 -15.39 -3.28
C LYS A 33 -1.97 -15.51 -1.76
N HIS A 34 -2.49 -14.54 -1.01
CA HIS A 34 -2.43 -14.48 0.45
C HIS A 34 -1.01 -14.37 1.01
N GLU A 35 -0.08 -13.87 0.21
CA GLU A 35 1.28 -13.53 0.64
C GLU A 35 1.25 -12.13 1.25
N LEU A 36 1.93 -11.97 2.38
CA LEU A 36 1.92 -10.76 3.17
C LEU A 36 3.33 -10.36 3.56
N LEU A 37 3.56 -9.06 3.61
CA LEU A 37 4.76 -8.45 4.13
C LEU A 37 4.37 -7.31 5.06
N ILE A 38 4.63 -7.49 6.35
CA ILE A 38 4.44 -6.46 7.38
C ILE A 38 5.83 -5.96 7.74
N SER A 39 6.10 -4.68 7.56
CA SER A 39 7.45 -4.14 7.70
C SER A 39 7.52 -2.86 8.51
N SER A 40 8.72 -2.53 8.99
CA SER A 40 9.04 -1.20 9.49
C SER A 40 9.48 -0.24 8.37
N TYR A 41 9.93 -0.74 7.23
CA TYR A 41 10.45 0.09 6.14
C TYR A 41 9.35 0.74 5.30
N ASN A 42 9.60 1.99 4.89
CA ASN A 42 8.82 2.69 3.88
C ASN A 42 9.29 2.31 2.46
N LEU A 43 8.41 2.41 1.45
CA LEU A 43 8.75 2.11 0.04
C LEU A 43 9.84 3.00 -0.58
N ASP A 44 10.32 4.03 0.12
CA ASP A 44 11.29 5.00 -0.37
C ASP A 44 12.69 4.88 0.28
N ILE A 45 12.85 4.07 1.34
CA ILE A 45 14.11 3.98 2.09
C ILE A 45 14.46 2.51 2.37
N PHE A 46 15.31 1.93 1.51
CA PHE A 46 15.77 0.54 1.64
C PHE A 46 17.23 0.39 2.07
N GLU A 47 18.04 1.45 1.97
CA GLU A 47 19.51 1.32 1.99
C GLU A 47 20.17 2.02 3.19
N ARG A 48 19.41 2.71 4.05
CA ARG A 48 19.99 3.53 5.14
C ARG A 48 19.60 3.11 6.55
N ASN A 49 18.50 2.37 6.70
CA ASN A 49 17.95 2.03 8.00
C ASN A 49 18.09 0.53 8.27
N PHE A 50 18.31 0.17 9.53
CA PHE A 50 18.04 -1.19 9.99
C PHE A 50 16.52 -1.36 10.07
N GLU A 51 15.99 -2.24 9.25
CA GLU A 51 14.55 -2.46 9.11
C GLU A 51 14.23 -3.93 9.33
N SER A 52 13.06 -4.19 9.90
CA SER A 52 12.55 -5.54 10.12
C SER A 52 11.31 -5.76 9.26
N ALA A 53 11.13 -7.00 8.81
CA ALA A 53 9.95 -7.39 8.07
C ALA A 53 9.58 -8.84 8.40
N ILE A 54 8.28 -9.08 8.49
CA ILE A 54 7.71 -10.41 8.63
C ILE A 54 7.03 -10.74 7.31
N TYR A 55 7.54 -11.77 6.65
CA TYR A 55 6.89 -12.39 5.50
C TYR A 55 6.11 -13.62 5.96
N LEU A 56 4.85 -13.71 5.54
CA LEU A 56 4.01 -14.88 5.83
C LEU A 56 2.98 -15.10 4.73
N ARG A 57 2.45 -16.32 4.63
CA ARG A 57 1.28 -16.64 3.79
C ARG A 57 0.11 -17.02 4.68
N ASN A 58 -0.93 -16.19 4.72
CA ASN A 58 -2.08 -16.41 5.62
C ASN A 58 -3.37 -15.81 5.04
N LYS A 59 -4.29 -16.69 4.60
CA LYS A 59 -5.58 -16.30 4.01
C LYS A 59 -6.44 -15.46 4.94
N ARG A 60 -6.49 -15.79 6.24
CA ARG A 60 -7.32 -15.07 7.22
C ARG A 60 -6.86 -13.63 7.41
N ILE A 61 -5.54 -13.42 7.52
CA ILE A 61 -4.97 -12.08 7.68
C ILE A 61 -5.12 -11.27 6.39
N ALA A 62 -4.85 -11.88 5.22
CA ALA A 62 -5.04 -11.22 3.93
C ALA A 62 -6.49 -10.77 3.71
N GLY A 63 -7.48 -11.59 4.11
CA GLY A 63 -8.90 -11.22 4.09
C GLY A 63 -9.20 -9.99 4.94
N LYS A 64 -8.71 -9.97 6.18
CA LYS A 64 -8.88 -8.80 7.08
C LYS A 64 -8.23 -7.53 6.54
N LEU A 65 -7.04 -7.63 5.96
CA LEU A 65 -6.39 -6.46 5.35
C LEU A 65 -7.19 -5.90 4.18
N LYS A 66 -7.79 -6.76 3.37
CA LYS A 66 -8.68 -6.34 2.30
C LYS A 66 -9.92 -5.62 2.85
N GLU A 67 -10.53 -6.14 3.92
CA GLU A 67 -11.65 -5.48 4.59
C GLU A 67 -11.27 -4.10 5.14
N PHE A 68 -10.12 -3.99 5.83
CA PHE A 68 -9.62 -2.71 6.33
C PHE A 68 -9.30 -1.73 5.20
N PHE A 69 -8.64 -2.19 4.14
CA PHE A 69 -8.37 -1.36 2.97
C PHE A 69 -9.65 -0.80 2.36
N ILE A 70 -10.70 -1.61 2.20
CA ILE A 70 -11.99 -1.15 1.68
C ILE A 70 -12.64 -0.10 2.60
N GLN A 71 -12.46 -0.23 3.92
CA GLN A 71 -12.94 0.77 4.87
C GLN A 71 -12.15 2.09 4.76
N ASP A 72 -10.83 1.99 4.62
CA ASP A 72 -9.94 3.16 4.46
C ASP A 72 -10.17 3.83 3.09
N GLU A 73 -10.42 3.07 2.03
CA GLU A 73 -10.74 3.56 0.70
C GLU A 73 -11.98 4.46 0.71
N LYS A 74 -13.03 4.10 1.47
CA LYS A 74 -14.26 4.90 1.60
C LYS A 74 -14.04 6.29 2.19
N VAL A 75 -12.99 6.46 2.99
CA VAL A 75 -12.62 7.75 3.61
C VAL A 75 -11.40 8.38 2.94
N SER A 76 -10.96 7.82 1.82
CA SER A 76 -9.84 8.31 1.03
C SER A 76 -10.32 9.01 -0.23
N SER A 77 -9.57 10.00 -0.69
CA SER A 77 -9.76 10.61 -2.00
C SER A 77 -8.92 9.86 -3.03
N LEU A 78 -9.53 9.51 -4.16
CA LEU A 78 -8.79 8.95 -5.29
C LEU A 78 -7.95 10.07 -5.90
N LYS A 79 -6.63 10.04 -5.68
CA LYS A 79 -5.73 11.11 -6.09
C LYS A 79 -5.52 11.15 -7.59
N TYR A 80 -5.58 9.97 -8.23
CA TYR A 80 -5.44 9.81 -9.67
C TYR A 80 -6.22 8.59 -10.16
N ASN A 81 -7.23 8.82 -10.99
CA ASN A 81 -7.79 7.82 -11.88
C ASN A 81 -7.44 8.23 -13.30
N LYS A 82 -6.91 7.30 -14.10
CA LYS A 82 -6.85 7.55 -15.54
C LYS A 82 -8.31 7.41 -16.01
N LYS A 83 -9.08 8.50 -16.02
CA LYS A 83 -10.21 8.57 -16.97
C LYS A 83 -9.56 8.32 -18.33
N LEU A 84 -9.89 7.18 -18.92
CA LEU A 84 -9.62 6.88 -20.31
C LEU A 84 -10.04 8.12 -21.11
N ALA A 85 -9.04 8.83 -21.63
CA ALA A 85 -9.17 9.68 -22.79
C ALA A 85 -8.72 8.83 -23.98
#